data_AF-A0A7Z0B1G8-F1
#
_entry.id   AF-A0A7Z0B1G8-F1
#
_cell.length_a   1.000
_cell.length_b   1.000
_cell.length_c   1.000
_cell.angle_alpha   90.00
_cell.angle_beta   90.00
_cell.angle_gamma   90.00
#
_symmetry.space_group_name_H-M   'P 1'
#
loop_
_entity.id
_entity.type
_entity.pdbx_description
1 polymer ?
#
loop_
_entity_poly.entity_id
_entity_poly.type
_entity_poly.pdbx_seq_one_letter_code
_entity_poly.pdbx_strand_id
1 'polypeptide(L)'
;MSQTLTFACPTIAPRSMNMLVCGAEGFIGRALCDALVRGGHRVRKGVRHARHDDEVAIDYTADLDPSVWLPRLRDIDVVINAVGILVERGDQTFERIHRCAPVALFEAASNAGVRHIVQVSALGARDGETAYFTSKRAADTYLLSLPVAHHVLRPALVYGPCGSSARFFRSVASLPVHPLPAGGHQLLRPIHLDELAEVVVRLVEGSATDHPVLDLVGGTQLEYRHMLATYRASMGLPPAKSIGIPAAALGLSAALLDRVPHSMLTRDTWRMLQSGSTAPVATTAKLLGREPAGIETFVTPADALPLRHEALAAWRPAVLRGALAITWIWTALCSALIYPQAGSLALLAHVHLHGGVAIAALYLASALDLAFGVATLVRPGRRLWAMQGGLIAAYSLAIAIAMPEFLWHPFGPLLKNLPILALLFILFSEEAQP
;
A
#
# COMPACT_ATOMS: atom_id res chain seq x y z
N MET A 1 -8.37 -49.09 -48.86
CA MET A 1 -9.37 -48.47 -47.98
C MET A 1 -9.03 -48.85 -46.54
N SER A 2 -8.18 -48.05 -45.88
CA SER A 2 -7.95 -48.19 -44.43
C SER A 2 -8.48 -46.92 -43.77
N GLN A 3 -9.59 -47.06 -43.05
CA GLN A 3 -10.13 -46.00 -42.20
C GLN A 3 -9.39 -46.03 -40.86
N THR A 4 -8.62 -44.99 -40.59
CA THR A 4 -8.03 -44.73 -39.29
C THR A 4 -9.10 -44.11 -38.40
N LEU A 5 -9.63 -44.88 -37.45
CA LEU A 5 -10.53 -44.41 -36.41
C LEU A 5 -9.73 -43.61 -35.38
N THR A 6 -9.83 -42.28 -35.45
CA THR A 6 -9.32 -41.38 -34.41
C THR A 6 -10.27 -41.44 -33.22
N PHE A 7 -9.85 -42.07 -32.13
CA PHE A 7 -10.54 -41.98 -30.84
C PHE A 7 -10.40 -40.56 -30.31
N ALA A 8 -11.48 -39.78 -30.37
CA ALA A 8 -11.60 -38.53 -29.65
C ALA A 8 -11.71 -38.85 -28.15
N CYS A 9 -10.69 -38.45 -27.38
CA CYS A 9 -10.76 -38.42 -25.93
C CYS A 9 -11.87 -37.44 -25.51
N PRO A 10 -12.89 -37.86 -24.74
CA PRO A 10 -13.94 -36.95 -24.31
C PRO A 10 -13.33 -35.92 -23.37
N THR A 11 -13.38 -34.66 -23.78
CA THR A 11 -13.03 -33.51 -22.93
C THR A 11 -14.10 -33.45 -21.82
N ILE A 12 -13.81 -34.04 -20.67
CA ILE A 12 -14.65 -33.92 -19.49
C ILE A 12 -14.68 -32.44 -19.13
N ALA A 13 -15.81 -31.76 -19.35
CA ALA A 13 -16.00 -30.41 -18.85
C ALA A 13 -15.75 -30.42 -17.34
N PRO A 14 -14.91 -29.52 -16.79
CA PRO A 14 -14.62 -29.51 -15.36
C PRO A 14 -15.93 -29.41 -14.59
N ARG A 15 -16.12 -30.26 -13.57
CA ARG A 15 -17.30 -30.18 -12.70
C ARG A 15 -17.29 -28.80 -12.06
N SER A 16 -18.31 -27.99 -12.35
CA SER A 16 -18.58 -26.75 -11.61
C SER A 16 -18.65 -27.08 -10.12
N MET A 17 -17.80 -26.44 -9.32
CA MET A 17 -17.76 -26.59 -7.87
C MET A 17 -18.31 -25.34 -7.19
N ASN A 18 -18.91 -25.50 -6.02
CA ASN A 18 -19.34 -24.41 -5.16
C ASN A 18 -18.21 -24.06 -4.18
N MET A 19 -17.78 -22.81 -4.17
CA MET A 19 -16.61 -22.39 -3.42
C MET A 19 -16.93 -21.22 -2.50
N LEU A 20 -16.51 -21.28 -1.24
CA LEU A 20 -16.55 -20.15 -0.33
C LEU A 20 -15.18 -19.46 -0.32
N VAL A 21 -15.11 -18.21 -0.77
CA VAL A 21 -13.88 -17.38 -0.70
C VAL A 21 -13.99 -16.41 0.46
N CYS A 22 -13.28 -16.67 1.55
CA CYS A 22 -13.17 -15.75 2.67
C CYS A 22 -12.16 -14.63 2.36
N GLY A 23 -12.53 -13.38 2.70
CA GLY A 23 -11.75 -12.20 2.36
C GLY A 23 -11.96 -11.74 0.91
N ALA A 24 -13.14 -12.00 0.35
CA ALA A 24 -13.47 -11.73 -1.06
C ALA A 24 -13.39 -10.24 -1.44
N GLU A 25 -13.50 -9.31 -0.49
CA GLU A 25 -13.32 -7.87 -0.74
C GLU A 25 -11.85 -7.42 -0.72
N GLY A 26 -10.94 -8.29 -0.29
CA GLY A 26 -9.50 -8.02 -0.20
C GLY A 26 -8.78 -8.10 -1.54
N PHE A 27 -7.54 -7.62 -1.58
CA PHE A 27 -6.71 -7.60 -2.79
C PHE A 27 -6.55 -8.99 -3.43
N ILE A 28 -6.17 -10.00 -2.64
CA ILE A 28 -6.03 -11.38 -3.13
C ILE A 28 -7.41 -11.99 -3.39
N GLY A 29 -8.35 -11.86 -2.44
CA GLY A 29 -9.67 -12.48 -2.54
C GLY A 29 -10.47 -12.05 -3.77
N ARG A 30 -10.40 -10.78 -4.18
CA ARG A 30 -11.06 -10.31 -5.42
C ARG A 30 -10.52 -11.02 -6.65
N ALA A 31 -9.19 -11.07 -6.80
CA ALA A 31 -8.55 -11.74 -7.93
C ALA A 31 -8.85 -13.25 -7.97
N LEU A 32 -8.91 -13.90 -6.79
CA LEU A 32 -9.34 -15.30 -6.68
C LEU A 32 -10.79 -15.49 -7.12
N CYS A 33 -11.72 -14.64 -6.66
CA CYS A 33 -13.12 -14.70 -7.09
C CYS A 33 -13.23 -14.58 -8.61
N ASP A 34 -12.56 -13.59 -9.21
CA ASP A 34 -12.60 -13.35 -10.65
C ASP A 34 -12.00 -14.54 -11.44
N ALA A 35 -10.89 -15.10 -10.97
CA ALA A 35 -10.24 -16.25 -11.61
C ALA A 35 -11.10 -17.52 -11.53
N LEU A 36 -11.71 -17.79 -10.37
CA LEU A 36 -12.55 -18.97 -10.16
C LEU A 36 -13.87 -18.90 -10.94
N VAL A 37 -14.50 -17.71 -11.01
CA VAL A 37 -15.68 -17.50 -11.86
C VAL A 37 -15.34 -17.70 -13.33
N ARG A 38 -14.18 -17.19 -13.78
CA ARG A 38 -13.69 -17.40 -15.16
C ARG A 38 -13.39 -18.88 -15.45
N GLY A 39 -12.97 -19.65 -14.44
CA GLY A 39 -12.83 -21.10 -14.49
C GLY A 39 -14.16 -21.87 -14.50
N GLY A 40 -15.31 -21.19 -14.46
CA GLY A 40 -16.63 -21.81 -14.52
C GLY A 40 -17.14 -22.37 -13.19
N HIS A 41 -16.55 -21.94 -12.07
CA HIS A 41 -17.00 -22.32 -10.73
C HIS A 41 -18.02 -21.34 -10.15
N ARG A 42 -18.82 -21.80 -9.19
CA ARG A 42 -19.76 -20.97 -8.43
C ARG A 42 -19.08 -20.45 -7.18
N VAL A 43 -18.89 -19.14 -7.10
CA VAL A 43 -18.20 -18.50 -5.98
C VAL A 43 -19.20 -17.83 -5.05
N ARG A 44 -19.15 -18.21 -3.77
CA ARG A 44 -19.80 -17.54 -2.65
C ARG A 44 -18.77 -16.66 -1.94
N LYS A 45 -19.02 -15.36 -1.91
CA LYS A 45 -18.07 -14.34 -1.44
C LYS A 45 -18.26 -14.08 0.06
N GLY A 46 -17.26 -14.43 0.85
CA GLY A 46 -17.19 -14.07 2.26
C GLY A 46 -16.83 -12.60 2.42
N VAL A 47 -17.79 -11.79 2.85
CA VAL A 47 -17.70 -10.33 2.98
C VAL A 47 -18.18 -9.88 4.36
N ARG A 48 -17.83 -8.66 4.79
CA ARG A 48 -18.30 -8.17 6.11
C ARG A 48 -19.80 -7.86 6.14
N HIS A 49 -20.31 -7.31 5.04
CA HIS A 49 -21.71 -6.93 4.90
C HIS A 49 -22.23 -7.46 3.57
N ALA A 50 -23.03 -8.52 3.62
CA ALA A 50 -23.63 -9.10 2.42
C ALA A 50 -24.72 -8.17 1.85
N ARG A 51 -24.67 -7.95 0.54
CA ARG A 51 -25.59 -7.12 -0.25
C ARG A 51 -26.16 -7.88 -1.45
N HIS A 52 -25.51 -8.97 -1.85
CA HIS A 52 -25.89 -9.80 -2.99
C HIS A 52 -26.09 -11.26 -2.57
N ASP A 53 -26.85 -12.02 -3.37
CA ASP A 53 -27.20 -13.41 -3.06
C ASP A 53 -25.97 -14.35 -3.09
N ASP A 54 -24.95 -13.98 -3.86
CA ASP A 54 -23.67 -14.69 -3.91
C ASP A 54 -22.73 -14.33 -2.75
N GLU A 55 -23.18 -13.51 -1.78
CA GLU A 55 -22.39 -13.07 -0.63
C GLU A 55 -22.81 -13.74 0.68
N VAL A 56 -21.85 -13.93 1.58
CA VAL A 56 -22.05 -14.41 2.94
C VAL A 56 -21.44 -13.41 3.90
N ALA A 57 -22.26 -12.90 4.82
CA ALA A 57 -21.81 -12.02 5.88
C ALA A 57 -20.95 -12.80 6.88
N ILE A 58 -19.73 -12.34 7.11
CA ILE A 58 -18.75 -12.94 8.00
C ILE A 58 -18.05 -11.83 8.78
N ASP A 59 -18.13 -11.93 10.11
CA ASP A 59 -17.34 -11.10 11.01
C ASP A 59 -16.14 -11.91 11.50
N TYR A 60 -15.00 -11.75 10.83
CA TYR A 60 -13.75 -12.43 11.21
C TYR A 60 -13.24 -12.04 12.59
N THR A 61 -13.77 -10.99 13.22
CA THR A 61 -13.45 -10.69 14.61
C THR A 61 -14.31 -11.52 15.56
N ALA A 62 -15.58 -11.79 15.25
CA ALA A 62 -16.53 -12.42 16.18
C ALA A 62 -16.85 -13.90 15.89
N ASP A 63 -16.72 -14.34 14.64
CA ASP A 63 -17.05 -15.69 14.18
C ASP A 63 -15.93 -16.69 14.54
N LEU A 64 -15.70 -16.84 15.84
CA LEU A 64 -14.60 -17.62 16.41
C LEU A 64 -15.00 -19.03 16.85
N ASP A 65 -16.28 -19.38 16.69
CA ASP A 65 -16.84 -20.69 17.03
C ASP A 65 -17.21 -21.47 15.75
N PRO A 66 -16.77 -22.73 15.59
CA PRO A 66 -17.09 -23.55 14.42
C PRO A 66 -18.60 -23.64 14.11
N SER A 67 -19.46 -23.63 15.13
CA SER A 67 -20.92 -23.75 14.96
C SER A 67 -21.53 -22.61 14.12
N VAL A 68 -20.96 -21.41 14.18
CA VAL A 68 -21.42 -20.24 13.41
C VAL A 68 -21.11 -20.39 11.91
N TRP A 69 -20.11 -21.20 11.56
CA TRP A 69 -19.70 -21.43 10.18
C TRP A 69 -20.51 -22.52 9.48
N LEU A 70 -21.00 -23.54 10.21
CA LEU A 70 -21.70 -24.69 9.64
C LEU A 70 -22.85 -24.31 8.69
N PRO A 71 -23.76 -23.35 9.01
CA PRO A 71 -24.84 -22.98 8.10
C PRO A 71 -24.36 -22.36 6.79
N ARG A 72 -23.19 -21.72 6.80
CA ARG A 72 -22.56 -21.02 5.67
C ARG A 72 -21.82 -21.98 4.71
N LEU A 73 -21.46 -23.15 5.23
CA LEU A 73 -20.73 -24.21 4.52
C LEU A 73 -21.63 -25.23 3.83
N ARG A 74 -22.96 -25.08 3.94
CA ARG A 74 -23.93 -25.90 3.19
C ARG A 74 -23.69 -25.78 1.70
N ASP A 75 -23.62 -26.93 1.03
CA ASP A 75 -23.37 -27.08 -0.40
C ASP A 75 -22.05 -26.46 -0.88
N ILE A 76 -21.05 -26.30 0.00
CA ILE A 76 -19.71 -25.82 -0.35
C ILE A 76 -18.77 -27.01 -0.54
N ASP A 77 -18.17 -27.09 -1.73
CA ASP A 77 -17.19 -28.11 -2.08
C ASP A 77 -15.77 -27.72 -1.65
N VAL A 78 -15.43 -26.43 -1.75
CA VAL A 78 -14.08 -25.90 -1.52
C VAL A 78 -14.15 -24.62 -0.69
N VAL A 79 -13.30 -24.51 0.33
CA VAL A 79 -13.12 -23.28 1.12
C VAL A 79 -11.76 -22.68 0.79
N ILE A 80 -11.73 -21.39 0.47
CA ILE A 80 -10.51 -20.64 0.21
C ILE A 80 -10.44 -19.48 1.20
N ASN A 81 -9.43 -19.49 2.07
CA ASN A 81 -9.22 -18.42 3.04
C ASN A 81 -8.11 -17.48 2.58
N ALA A 82 -8.48 -16.27 2.16
CA ALA A 82 -7.56 -15.19 1.79
C ALA A 82 -7.60 -14.01 2.79
N VAL A 83 -8.09 -14.25 4.00
CA VAL A 83 -8.19 -13.23 5.05
C VAL A 83 -6.81 -12.98 5.67
N GLY A 84 -6.47 -11.71 5.82
CA GLY A 84 -5.25 -11.27 6.50
C GLY A 84 -5.20 -9.76 6.69
N ILE A 85 -4.48 -9.35 7.72
CA ILE A 85 -4.16 -7.96 8.04
C ILE A 85 -2.65 -7.84 8.23
N LEU A 86 -2.07 -6.70 7.84
CA LEU A 86 -0.65 -6.42 8.09
C LEU A 86 -0.42 -5.61 9.38
N VAL A 87 -1.45 -4.91 9.86
CA VAL A 87 -1.40 -4.03 11.02
C VAL A 87 -2.68 -4.22 11.81
N GLU A 88 -2.55 -4.40 13.12
CA GLU A 88 -3.70 -4.54 14.03
C GLU A 88 -4.42 -3.19 14.20
N ARG A 89 -5.76 -3.22 14.21
CA ARG A 89 -6.60 -2.02 14.37
C ARG A 89 -7.88 -2.35 15.14
N GLY A 90 -8.04 -1.75 16.31
CA GLY A 90 -9.19 -2.04 17.18
C GLY A 90 -9.28 -3.54 17.46
N ASP A 91 -10.45 -4.13 17.19
CA ASP A 91 -10.68 -5.57 17.38
C ASP A 91 -10.07 -6.47 16.30
N GLN A 92 -9.49 -5.90 15.24
CA GLN A 92 -8.77 -6.65 14.21
C GLN A 92 -7.35 -6.94 14.69
N THR A 93 -7.20 -7.97 15.51
CA THR A 93 -5.91 -8.47 15.99
C THR A 93 -5.44 -9.64 15.14
N PHE A 94 -4.13 -9.87 15.11
CA PHE A 94 -3.54 -11.04 14.47
C PHE A 94 -4.07 -12.34 15.07
N GLU A 95 -4.26 -12.36 16.40
CA GLU A 95 -4.81 -13.51 17.09
C GLU A 95 -6.22 -13.87 16.60
N ARG A 96 -7.12 -12.89 16.47
CA ARG A 96 -8.49 -13.15 16.01
C ARG A 96 -8.53 -13.47 14.52
N ILE A 97 -7.89 -12.63 13.70
CA ILE A 97 -8.00 -12.66 12.23
C ILE A 97 -7.14 -13.75 11.58
N HIS A 98 -5.92 -13.99 12.10
CA HIS A 98 -5.01 -14.98 11.49
C HIS A 98 -5.11 -16.35 12.14
N ARG A 99 -5.51 -16.44 13.43
CA ARG A 99 -5.57 -17.71 14.15
C ARG A 99 -6.99 -18.16 14.46
N CYS A 100 -7.70 -17.48 15.37
CA CYS A 100 -8.98 -17.98 15.90
C CYS A 100 -10.05 -18.17 14.82
N ALA A 101 -10.33 -17.15 13.99
CA ALA A 101 -11.37 -17.25 12.97
C ALA A 101 -11.03 -18.29 11.88
N PRO A 102 -9.78 -18.35 11.33
CA PRO A 102 -9.40 -19.41 10.42
C PRO A 102 -9.48 -20.81 11.04
N VAL A 103 -9.04 -21.00 12.29
CA VAL A 103 -9.15 -22.28 13.01
C VAL A 103 -10.61 -22.73 13.10
N ALA A 104 -11.52 -21.84 13.51
CA ALA A 104 -12.95 -22.14 13.60
C ALA A 104 -13.56 -22.50 12.23
N LEU A 105 -13.17 -21.77 11.18
CA LEU A 105 -13.56 -22.06 9.80
C LEU A 105 -13.07 -23.44 9.34
N PHE A 106 -11.80 -23.78 9.60
CA PHE A 106 -11.22 -25.04 9.16
C PHE A 106 -11.86 -26.23 9.86
N GLU A 107 -12.08 -26.13 11.16
CA GLU A 107 -12.79 -27.15 11.95
C GLU A 107 -14.21 -27.35 11.41
N ALA A 108 -14.95 -26.26 11.20
CA ALA A 108 -16.30 -26.33 10.65
C ALA A 108 -16.33 -26.89 9.23
N ALA A 109 -15.37 -26.53 8.37
CA ALA A 109 -15.25 -27.04 7.02
C ALA A 109 -14.95 -28.55 7.00
N SER A 110 -14.04 -29.01 7.87
CA SER A 110 -13.76 -30.44 8.06
C SER A 110 -15.02 -31.18 8.53
N ASN A 111 -15.75 -30.63 9.51
CA ASN A 111 -16.97 -31.23 10.05
C ASN A 111 -18.14 -31.24 9.05
N ALA A 112 -18.22 -30.23 8.18
CA ALA A 112 -19.24 -30.13 7.14
C ALA A 112 -18.95 -31.00 5.90
N GLY A 113 -17.80 -31.68 5.85
CA GLY A 113 -17.42 -32.52 4.71
C GLY A 113 -16.99 -31.74 3.47
N VAL A 114 -16.46 -30.51 3.64
CA VAL A 114 -15.83 -29.76 2.55
C VAL A 114 -14.69 -30.61 1.98
N ARG A 115 -14.61 -30.72 0.65
CA ARG A 115 -13.68 -31.62 -0.02
C ARG A 115 -12.24 -31.11 0.01
N HIS A 116 -12.06 -29.79 0.01
CA HIS A 116 -10.74 -29.17 -0.08
C HIS A 116 -10.69 -27.79 0.59
N ILE A 117 -9.63 -27.52 1.35
CA ILE A 117 -9.38 -26.21 1.96
C ILE A 117 -8.08 -25.61 1.42
N VAL A 118 -8.14 -24.39 0.90
CA VAL A 118 -6.96 -23.61 0.49
C VAL A 118 -6.75 -22.46 1.47
N GLN A 119 -5.62 -22.43 2.16
CA GLN A 119 -5.22 -21.37 3.06
C GLN A 119 -4.16 -20.50 2.40
N VAL A 120 -4.44 -19.19 2.24
CA VAL A 120 -3.44 -18.22 1.80
C VAL A 120 -2.70 -17.70 3.04
N SER A 121 -1.48 -18.19 3.24
CA SER A 121 -0.56 -17.81 4.29
C SER A 121 0.44 -16.73 3.82
N ALA A 122 1.66 -16.73 4.33
CA ALA A 122 2.76 -15.87 3.91
C ALA A 122 4.09 -16.65 3.95
N LEU A 123 5.03 -16.32 3.07
CA LEU A 123 6.31 -17.03 2.98
C LEU A 123 7.08 -17.07 4.31
N GLY A 124 7.13 -15.95 5.02
CA GLY A 124 7.79 -15.88 6.33
C GLY A 124 7.08 -16.64 7.46
N ALA A 125 5.88 -17.21 7.25
CA ALA A 125 5.25 -18.11 8.21
C ALA A 125 6.01 -19.44 8.37
N ARG A 126 6.97 -19.73 7.49
CA ARG A 126 7.85 -20.90 7.61
C ARG A 126 8.72 -20.82 8.87
N ASP A 127 9.44 -19.72 9.04
CA ASP A 127 10.54 -19.57 9.99
C ASP A 127 10.51 -18.23 10.76
N GLY A 128 9.73 -17.25 10.31
CA GLY A 128 9.63 -15.94 10.91
C GLY A 128 9.05 -15.92 12.33
N GLU A 129 9.51 -14.95 13.11
CA GLU A 129 9.19 -14.82 14.55
C GLU A 129 8.34 -13.58 14.89
N THR A 130 7.99 -12.76 13.91
CA THR A 130 7.09 -11.62 14.15
C THR A 130 5.68 -12.11 14.50
N ALA A 131 4.91 -11.33 15.26
CA ALA A 131 3.54 -11.69 15.63
C ALA A 131 2.65 -11.99 14.40
N TYR A 132 2.91 -11.28 13.30
CA TYR A 132 2.29 -11.55 12.01
C TYR A 132 2.59 -12.97 11.49
N PHE A 133 3.86 -13.39 11.46
CA PHE A 133 4.24 -14.71 10.95
C PHE A 133 3.84 -15.84 11.88
N THR A 134 4.00 -15.66 13.20
CA THR A 134 3.65 -16.69 14.18
C THR A 134 2.14 -16.95 14.22
N SER A 135 1.31 -15.92 14.11
CA SER A 135 -0.15 -16.06 14.05
C SER A 135 -0.63 -16.78 12.79
N LYS A 136 -0.05 -16.48 11.61
CA LYS A 136 -0.35 -17.20 10.36
C LYS A 136 0.11 -18.67 10.44
N ARG A 137 1.32 -18.91 10.97
CA ARG A 137 1.85 -20.27 11.18
C ARG A 137 0.94 -21.10 12.08
N ALA A 138 0.37 -20.50 13.13
CA ALA A 138 -0.53 -21.21 14.04
C ALA A 138 -1.79 -21.76 13.34
N ALA A 139 -2.41 -20.98 12.45
CA ALA A 139 -3.53 -21.47 11.64
C ALA A 139 -3.10 -22.50 10.59
N ASP A 140 -1.93 -22.31 9.96
CA ASP A 140 -1.38 -23.28 9.02
C ASP A 140 -1.17 -24.64 9.69
N THR A 141 -0.52 -24.67 10.87
CA THR A 141 -0.28 -25.87 11.64
C THR A 141 -1.59 -26.57 12.05
N TYR A 142 -2.61 -25.80 12.42
CA TYR A 142 -3.91 -26.38 12.74
C TYR A 142 -4.56 -27.03 11.51
N LEU A 143 -4.58 -26.35 10.36
CA LEU A 143 -5.13 -26.92 9.13
C LEU A 143 -4.42 -28.22 8.74
N LEU A 144 -3.09 -28.25 8.85
CA LEU A 144 -2.28 -29.44 8.56
C LEU A 144 -2.61 -30.64 9.46
N SER A 145 -3.22 -30.41 10.62
CA SER A 145 -3.62 -31.48 11.56
C SER A 145 -4.99 -32.09 11.24
N LEU A 146 -5.79 -31.46 10.37
CA LEU A 146 -7.15 -31.88 10.08
C LEU A 146 -7.22 -32.98 9.01
N PRO A 147 -8.17 -33.93 9.11
CA PRO A 147 -8.35 -35.02 8.15
C PRO A 147 -9.15 -34.59 6.91
N VAL A 148 -8.84 -33.41 6.35
CA VAL A 148 -9.45 -32.86 5.14
C VAL A 148 -8.35 -32.57 4.13
N ALA A 149 -8.58 -32.77 2.83
CA ALA A 149 -7.58 -32.37 1.85
C ALA A 149 -7.36 -30.86 1.94
N HIS A 150 -6.10 -30.42 1.94
CA HIS A 150 -5.78 -29.01 2.12
C HIS A 150 -4.47 -28.59 1.44
N HIS A 151 -4.38 -27.32 1.09
CA HIS A 151 -3.14 -26.67 0.66
C HIS A 151 -2.93 -25.35 1.40
N VAL A 152 -1.77 -25.21 2.03
CA VAL A 152 -1.27 -23.96 2.61
C VAL A 152 -0.35 -23.29 1.60
N LEU A 153 -0.83 -22.19 1.01
CA LEU A 153 -0.07 -21.40 0.05
C LEU A 153 0.70 -20.32 0.79
N ARG A 154 2.02 -20.30 0.63
CA ARG A 154 2.94 -19.33 1.25
C ARG A 154 3.51 -18.42 0.17
N PRO A 155 2.74 -17.44 -0.32
CA PRO A 155 3.26 -16.51 -1.31
C PRO A 155 4.34 -15.62 -0.70
N ALA A 156 5.35 -15.33 -1.51
CA ALA A 156 6.25 -14.20 -1.31
C ALA A 156 5.48 -12.87 -1.39
N LEU A 157 6.21 -11.76 -1.49
CA LEU A 157 5.62 -10.47 -1.79
C LEU A 157 4.75 -10.55 -3.06
N VAL A 158 3.43 -10.45 -2.90
CA VAL A 158 2.48 -10.47 -4.02
C VAL A 158 2.42 -9.08 -4.65
N TYR A 159 2.72 -9.00 -5.94
CA TYR A 159 2.56 -7.81 -6.74
C TYR A 159 1.20 -7.82 -7.45
N GLY A 160 0.54 -6.66 -7.45
CA GLY A 160 -0.50 -6.33 -8.42
C GLY A 160 -0.72 -4.83 -8.44
N PRO A 161 -1.23 -4.25 -9.54
CA PRO A 161 -1.40 -2.81 -9.70
C PRO A 161 -2.13 -2.16 -8.51
N CYS A 162 -3.23 -2.75 -8.05
CA CYS A 162 -4.04 -2.23 -6.94
C CYS A 162 -3.54 -2.63 -5.53
N GLY A 163 -2.46 -3.42 -5.43
CA GLY A 163 -1.95 -3.92 -4.16
C GLY A 163 -1.31 -2.82 -3.32
N SER A 164 -1.61 -2.78 -2.01
CA SER A 164 -1.07 -1.75 -1.11
C SER A 164 0.45 -1.77 -1.02
N SER A 165 1.05 -2.96 -0.95
CA SER A 165 2.50 -3.17 -0.95
C SER A 165 3.13 -2.71 -2.27
N ALA A 166 2.54 -3.08 -3.40
CA ALA A 166 3.00 -2.67 -4.72
C ALA A 166 2.94 -1.13 -4.88
N ARG A 167 1.84 -0.48 -4.46
CA ARG A 167 1.72 0.98 -4.43
C ARG A 167 2.82 1.64 -3.61
N PHE A 168 3.09 1.12 -2.41
CA PHE A 168 4.16 1.62 -1.54
C PHE A 168 5.54 1.51 -2.20
N PHE A 169 5.89 0.34 -2.76
CA PHE A 169 7.20 0.19 -3.39
C PHE A 169 7.32 1.00 -4.68
N ARG A 170 6.25 1.17 -5.46
CA ARG A 170 6.23 2.09 -6.60
C ARG A 170 6.40 3.55 -6.15
N SER A 171 5.75 3.98 -5.06
CA SER A 171 5.95 5.34 -4.55
C SER A 171 7.40 5.59 -4.13
N VAL A 172 8.03 4.63 -3.44
CA VAL A 172 9.46 4.72 -3.08
C VAL A 172 10.34 4.71 -4.34
N ALA A 173 10.05 3.83 -5.31
CA ALA A 173 10.78 3.76 -6.58
C ALA A 173 10.68 5.06 -7.40
N SER A 174 9.59 5.81 -7.27
CA SER A 174 9.39 7.08 -7.97
C SER A 174 10.22 8.24 -7.39
N LEU A 175 10.72 8.13 -6.15
CA LEU A 175 11.57 9.16 -5.54
C LEU A 175 12.84 9.38 -6.36
N PRO A 176 13.34 10.64 -6.45
CA PRO A 176 14.58 10.94 -7.16
C PRO A 176 15.82 10.33 -6.49
N VAL A 177 15.72 10.07 -5.17
CA VAL A 177 16.74 9.39 -4.37
C VAL A 177 16.10 8.26 -3.59
N HIS A 178 16.63 7.05 -3.72
CA HIS A 178 16.13 5.87 -3.03
C HIS A 178 16.81 5.73 -1.66
N PRO A 179 16.05 5.85 -0.54
CA PRO A 179 16.55 5.46 0.77
C PRO A 179 16.58 3.92 0.84
N LEU A 180 17.77 3.34 0.95
CA LEU A 180 17.97 1.89 0.94
C LEU A 180 18.28 1.36 2.35
N PRO A 181 17.33 0.65 2.99
CA PRO A 181 17.55 0.06 4.30
C PRO A 181 18.72 -0.93 4.29
N ALA A 182 19.73 -0.73 5.13
CA ALA A 182 20.97 -1.51 5.14
C ALA A 182 21.55 -1.72 3.73
N GLY A 183 21.55 -0.68 2.91
CA GLY A 183 22.06 -0.73 1.53
C GLY A 183 21.16 -1.45 0.53
N GLY A 184 20.03 -2.03 0.94
CA GLY A 184 19.07 -2.65 0.05
C GLY A 184 19.45 -4.06 -0.43
N HIS A 185 20.26 -4.78 0.34
CA HIS A 185 20.76 -6.14 0.04
C HIS A 185 19.76 -7.27 0.28
N GLN A 186 18.55 -6.95 0.77
CA GLN A 186 17.57 -7.97 1.14
C GLN A 186 17.05 -8.69 -0.11
N LEU A 187 17.09 -10.03 -0.12
CA LEU A 187 16.68 -10.84 -1.25
C LEU A 187 15.16 -11.00 -1.31
N LEU A 188 14.59 -10.74 -2.49
CA LEU A 188 13.17 -10.80 -2.77
C LEU A 188 12.95 -11.60 -4.06
N ARG A 189 11.82 -12.30 -4.13
CA ARG A 189 11.33 -12.98 -5.34
C ARG A 189 9.80 -12.82 -5.43
N PRO A 190 9.32 -11.60 -5.76
CA PRO A 190 7.89 -11.30 -5.73
C PRO A 190 7.13 -12.11 -6.78
N ILE A 191 5.87 -12.47 -6.49
CA ILE A 191 4.98 -13.23 -7.39
C ILE A 191 3.87 -12.34 -7.91
N HIS A 192 3.45 -12.51 -9.16
CA HIS A 192 2.32 -11.78 -9.72
C HIS A 192 0.99 -12.31 -9.16
N LEU A 193 0.04 -11.41 -8.87
CA LEU A 193 -1.27 -11.76 -8.33
C LEU A 193 -2.02 -12.74 -9.25
N ASP A 194 -1.98 -12.50 -10.56
CA ASP A 194 -2.67 -13.34 -11.52
C ASP A 194 -2.12 -14.77 -11.55
N GLU A 195 -0.81 -14.93 -11.33
CA GLU A 195 -0.19 -16.26 -11.25
C GLU A 195 -0.51 -16.96 -9.94
N LEU A 196 -0.58 -16.21 -8.82
CA LEU A 196 -1.08 -16.75 -7.56
C LEU A 196 -2.53 -17.24 -7.73
N ALA A 197 -3.37 -16.48 -8.42
CA ALA A 197 -4.75 -16.87 -8.69
C ALA A 197 -4.85 -18.07 -9.64
N GLU A 198 -4.02 -18.11 -10.70
CA GLU A 198 -3.90 -19.24 -11.61
C GLU A 198 -3.51 -20.53 -10.86
N VAL A 199 -2.53 -20.44 -9.95
CA VAL A 199 -2.13 -21.57 -9.09
C VAL A 199 -3.30 -22.06 -8.24
N VAL A 200 -4.09 -21.16 -7.64
CA VAL A 200 -5.28 -21.57 -6.85
C VAL A 200 -6.30 -22.29 -7.72
N VAL A 201 -6.63 -21.76 -8.90
CA VAL A 201 -7.56 -22.39 -9.85
C VAL A 201 -7.07 -23.80 -10.22
N ARG A 202 -5.80 -23.94 -10.59
CA ARG A 202 -5.22 -25.23 -10.96
C ARG A 202 -5.22 -26.25 -9.83
N LEU A 203 -5.00 -25.81 -8.59
CA LEU A 203 -5.03 -26.68 -7.42
C LEU A 203 -6.45 -27.20 -7.13
N VAL A 204 -7.47 -26.35 -7.27
CA VAL A 204 -8.86 -26.77 -7.04
C VAL A 204 -9.38 -27.66 -8.19
N GLU A 205 -8.86 -27.48 -9.40
CA GLU A 205 -9.17 -28.34 -10.57
C GLU A 205 -8.43 -29.68 -10.58
N GLY A 206 -7.61 -29.97 -9.56
CA GLY A 206 -6.99 -31.29 -9.37
C GLY A 206 -5.57 -31.42 -9.92
N SER A 207 -4.83 -30.32 -10.09
CA SER A 207 -3.38 -30.40 -10.32
C SER A 207 -2.71 -31.13 -9.16
N ALA A 208 -2.16 -32.31 -9.43
CA ALA A 208 -1.58 -33.18 -8.42
C ALA A 208 -0.33 -32.56 -7.77
N THR A 209 -0.37 -32.42 -6.46
CA THR A 209 0.78 -32.08 -5.62
C THR A 209 0.75 -32.95 -4.37
N ASP A 210 1.86 -33.63 -4.11
CA ASP A 210 2.04 -34.48 -2.92
C ASP A 210 2.36 -33.65 -1.66
N HIS A 211 2.53 -32.32 -1.81
CA HIS A 211 2.93 -31.43 -0.74
C HIS A 211 1.78 -30.53 -0.29
N PRO A 212 1.37 -30.59 1.00
CA PRO A 212 0.29 -29.76 1.54
C PRO A 212 0.71 -28.31 1.77
N VAL A 213 2.02 -27.99 1.74
CA VAL A 213 2.55 -26.63 1.93
C VAL A 213 3.33 -26.22 0.68
N LEU A 214 2.96 -25.07 0.11
CA LEU A 214 3.48 -24.61 -1.17
C LEU A 214 4.05 -23.19 -1.02
N ASP A 215 5.37 -23.06 -1.04
CA ASP A 215 6.05 -21.77 -1.13
C ASP A 215 5.93 -21.24 -2.57
N LEU A 216 5.28 -20.09 -2.75
CA LEU A 216 4.98 -19.52 -4.07
C LEU A 216 5.77 -18.23 -4.32
N VAL A 217 6.55 -18.20 -5.39
CA VAL A 217 7.50 -17.12 -5.72
C VAL A 217 7.49 -16.83 -7.23
N GLY A 218 7.86 -15.62 -7.65
CA GLY A 218 7.99 -15.30 -9.07
C GLY A 218 9.29 -15.78 -9.71
N GLY A 219 9.50 -15.46 -10.99
CA GLY A 219 10.66 -15.93 -11.75
C GLY A 219 11.98 -15.26 -11.35
N THR A 220 11.94 -13.98 -10.99
CA THR A 220 13.16 -13.17 -10.79
C THR A 220 13.49 -13.04 -9.30
N GLN A 221 14.64 -13.58 -8.88
CA GLN A 221 15.24 -13.27 -7.58
C GLN A 221 16.14 -12.04 -7.72
N LEU A 222 15.95 -11.06 -6.83
CA LEU A 222 16.70 -9.82 -6.85
C LEU A 222 16.81 -9.19 -5.46
N GLU A 223 17.79 -8.32 -5.30
CA GLU A 223 17.89 -7.50 -4.09
C GLU A 223 16.82 -6.38 -4.08
N TYR A 224 16.45 -5.90 -2.90
CA TYR A 224 15.51 -4.79 -2.71
C TYR A 224 15.86 -3.56 -3.55
N ARG A 225 17.15 -3.19 -3.64
CA ARG A 225 17.58 -2.06 -4.48
C ARG A 225 17.21 -2.25 -5.95
N HIS A 226 17.39 -3.49 -6.45
CA HIS A 226 17.12 -3.82 -7.85
C HIS A 226 15.62 -3.89 -8.10
N MET A 227 14.83 -4.34 -7.12
CA MET A 227 13.37 -4.27 -7.18
C MET A 227 12.88 -2.84 -7.40
N LEU A 228 13.39 -1.87 -6.63
CA LEU A 228 13.05 -0.46 -6.82
C LEU A 228 13.53 0.07 -8.17
N ALA A 229 14.73 -0.31 -8.61
CA ALA A 229 15.26 0.06 -9.92
C ALA A 229 14.39 -0.47 -11.07
N THR A 230 13.94 -1.73 -11.01
CA THR A 230 13.04 -2.32 -11.99
C THR A 230 11.70 -1.59 -12.02
N TYR A 231 11.03 -1.39 -10.88
CA TYR A 231 9.77 -0.62 -10.88
C TYR A 231 9.94 0.78 -11.45
N ARG A 232 11.03 1.45 -11.11
CA ARG A 232 11.34 2.78 -11.64
C ARG A 232 11.50 2.77 -13.16
N ALA A 233 12.26 1.81 -13.69
CA ALA A 233 12.48 1.64 -15.12
C ALA A 233 11.19 1.25 -15.86
N SER A 234 10.38 0.33 -15.33
CA SER A 234 9.11 -0.08 -15.94
C SER A 234 8.05 1.03 -15.88
N MET A 235 8.11 1.91 -14.88
CA MET A 235 7.35 3.17 -14.89
C MET A 235 7.95 4.21 -15.84
N GLY A 236 9.05 3.95 -16.56
CA GLY A 236 9.71 4.85 -17.52
C GLY A 236 10.34 6.10 -16.90
N LEU A 237 10.77 6.03 -15.65
CA LEU A 237 11.53 7.08 -14.98
C LEU A 237 13.05 6.86 -15.17
N PRO A 238 13.86 7.91 -15.30
CA PRO A 238 15.32 7.79 -15.43
C PRO A 238 15.93 7.24 -14.13
N PRO A 239 17.10 6.59 -14.14
CA PRO A 239 17.72 6.00 -12.95
C PRO A 239 17.78 6.97 -11.74
N ALA A 240 17.52 6.45 -10.54
CA ALA A 240 17.61 7.22 -9.29
C ALA A 240 18.99 7.06 -8.64
N LYS A 241 19.40 8.08 -7.87
CA LYS A 241 20.52 7.93 -6.93
C LYS A 241 20.06 7.11 -5.73
N SER A 242 20.98 6.39 -5.10
CA SER A 242 20.69 5.58 -3.92
C SER A 242 21.51 6.04 -2.73
N ILE A 243 20.89 6.08 -1.54
CA ILE A 243 21.57 6.35 -0.28
C ILE A 243 21.32 5.17 0.66
N GLY A 244 22.39 4.49 1.07
CA GLY A 244 22.32 3.44 2.06
C GLY A 244 22.12 4.01 3.45
N ILE A 245 21.10 3.52 4.16
CA ILE A 245 20.88 3.84 5.57
C ILE A 245 21.46 2.69 6.42
N PRO A 246 22.40 2.95 7.34
CA PRO A 246 23.00 1.90 8.17
C PRO A 246 21.96 1.09 8.96
N ALA A 247 22.15 -0.23 9.04
CA ALA A 247 21.25 -1.14 9.75
C ALA A 247 21.06 -0.74 11.23
N ALA A 248 22.13 -0.30 11.90
CA ALA A 248 22.07 0.14 13.29
C ALA A 248 21.19 1.39 13.48
N ALA A 249 21.30 2.37 12.58
CA ALA A 249 20.47 3.57 12.61
C ALA A 249 18.98 3.24 12.39
N LEU A 250 18.69 2.29 11.50
CA LEU A 250 17.33 1.80 11.26
C LEU A 250 16.79 1.02 12.45
N GLY A 251 17.60 0.16 13.08
CA GLY A 251 17.21 -0.57 14.28
C GLY A 251 16.82 0.38 15.43
N LEU A 252 17.59 1.45 15.64
CA LEU A 252 17.27 2.51 16.61
C LEU A 252 15.99 3.27 16.22
N SER A 253 15.87 3.67 14.95
CA SER A 253 14.69 4.39 14.45
C SER A 253 13.43 3.55 14.57
N ALA A 254 13.48 2.27 14.19
CA ALA A 254 12.39 1.31 14.31
C ALA A 254 12.01 1.09 15.79
N ALA A 255 12.99 1.06 16.69
CA ALA A 255 12.75 0.95 18.13
C ALA A 255 12.04 2.17 18.72
N LEU A 256 12.33 3.38 18.23
CA LEU A 256 11.68 4.62 18.65
C LEU A 256 10.28 4.76 18.06
N LEU A 257 10.13 4.42 16.78
CA LEU A 257 8.88 4.56 16.03
C LEU A 257 7.89 3.42 16.25
N ASP A 258 8.29 2.33 16.91
CA ASP A 258 7.44 1.19 17.27
C ASP A 258 6.18 1.61 18.06
N ARG A 259 6.30 2.70 18.84
CA ARG A 259 5.21 3.24 19.67
C ARG A 259 4.39 4.31 18.96
N VAL A 260 4.75 4.68 17.74
CA VAL A 260 4.03 5.69 16.97
C VAL A 260 2.93 4.99 16.18
N PRO A 261 1.64 5.32 16.44
CA PRO A 261 0.54 4.75 15.68
C PRO A 261 0.75 4.96 14.18
N HIS A 262 0.52 3.90 13.39
CA HIS A 262 0.65 3.91 11.93
C HIS A 262 2.09 4.05 11.38
N SER A 263 3.13 3.89 12.20
CA SER A 263 4.49 3.82 11.67
C SER A 263 4.66 2.64 10.71
N MET A 264 5.23 2.89 9.53
CA MET A 264 5.63 1.84 8.58
C MET A 264 7.00 1.25 8.94
N LEU A 265 7.80 1.96 9.74
CA LEU A 265 9.08 1.50 10.26
C LEU A 265 8.90 1.08 11.72
N THR A 266 8.66 -0.21 11.91
CA THR A 266 8.54 -0.88 13.21
C THR A 266 9.65 -1.92 13.32
N ARG A 267 9.88 -2.45 14.52
CA ARG A 267 10.85 -3.54 14.69
C ARG A 267 10.47 -4.75 13.85
N ASP A 268 9.17 -5.04 13.76
CA ASP A 268 8.67 -6.20 13.02
C ASP A 268 8.78 -6.00 11.51
N THR A 269 8.38 -4.85 10.96
CA THR A 269 8.53 -4.59 9.52
C THR A 269 10.01 -4.53 9.11
N TRP A 270 10.89 -4.06 10.00
CA TRP A 270 12.33 -4.12 9.77
C TRP A 270 12.86 -5.56 9.74
N ARG A 271 12.51 -6.39 10.74
CA ARG A 271 12.90 -7.82 10.77
C ARG A 271 12.37 -8.59 9.56
N MET A 272 11.12 -8.35 9.16
CA MET A 272 10.51 -8.95 7.97
C MET A 272 11.27 -8.59 6.70
N LEU A 273 11.71 -7.33 6.58
CA LEU A 273 12.52 -6.92 5.44
C LEU A 273 13.89 -7.61 5.49
N GLN A 274 14.55 -7.64 6.65
CA GLN A 274 15.86 -8.27 6.84
C GLN A 274 15.87 -9.77 6.51
N SER A 275 14.80 -10.50 6.85
CA SER A 275 14.69 -11.93 6.54
C SER A 275 14.61 -12.22 5.03
N GLY A 276 14.25 -11.21 4.24
CA GLY A 276 13.97 -11.39 2.82
C GLY A 276 12.68 -12.18 2.57
N SER A 277 12.38 -12.41 1.29
CA SER A 277 11.21 -13.14 0.84
C SER A 277 11.55 -13.91 -0.44
N THR A 278 12.29 -15.01 -0.29
CA THR A 278 12.69 -15.90 -1.40
C THR A 278 12.57 -17.37 -1.02
N ALA A 279 12.33 -18.20 -2.04
CA ALA A 279 12.26 -19.66 -1.97
C ALA A 279 12.59 -20.26 -3.35
N PRO A 280 12.84 -21.57 -3.46
CA PRO A 280 13.01 -22.23 -4.76
C PRO A 280 11.81 -22.05 -5.68
N VAL A 281 12.05 -21.70 -6.95
CA VAL A 281 10.99 -21.41 -7.94
C VAL A 281 10.30 -22.66 -8.48
N ALA A 282 10.92 -23.83 -8.34
CA ALA A 282 10.48 -25.09 -8.94
C ALA A 282 9.01 -25.45 -8.61
N THR A 283 8.57 -25.20 -7.38
CA THR A 283 7.18 -25.45 -6.97
C THR A 283 6.19 -24.59 -7.76
N THR A 284 6.48 -23.30 -7.90
CA THR A 284 5.59 -22.39 -8.64
C THR A 284 5.61 -22.73 -10.14
N ALA A 285 6.79 -22.99 -10.70
CA ALA A 285 6.93 -23.38 -12.10
C ALA A 285 6.17 -24.66 -12.44
N LYS A 286 6.26 -25.69 -11.57
CA LYS A 286 5.53 -26.96 -11.73
C LYS A 286 4.01 -26.75 -11.72
N LEU A 287 3.49 -25.93 -10.81
CA LEU A 287 2.05 -25.66 -10.70
C LEU A 287 1.54 -24.84 -11.90
N LEU A 288 2.31 -23.87 -12.37
CA LEU A 288 1.98 -23.09 -13.57
C LEU A 288 2.21 -23.87 -14.88
N GLY A 289 2.99 -24.95 -14.86
CA GLY A 289 3.42 -25.66 -16.08
C GLY A 289 4.30 -24.81 -17.00
N ARG A 290 4.86 -23.70 -16.49
CA ARG A 290 5.73 -22.74 -17.16
C ARG A 290 6.55 -21.99 -16.12
N GLU A 291 7.63 -21.33 -16.54
CA GLU A 291 8.35 -20.41 -15.66
C GLU A 291 7.42 -19.26 -15.21
N PRO A 292 7.41 -18.91 -13.90
CA PRO A 292 6.63 -17.79 -13.41
C PRO A 292 7.15 -16.46 -13.97
N ALA A 293 6.27 -15.48 -14.05
CA ALA A 293 6.60 -14.15 -14.53
C ALA A 293 7.68 -13.50 -13.66
N GLY A 294 8.65 -12.88 -14.32
CA GLY A 294 9.64 -12.03 -13.66
C GLY A 294 9.11 -10.63 -13.42
N ILE A 295 9.66 -9.96 -12.41
CA ILE A 295 9.23 -8.61 -11.99
C ILE A 295 9.31 -7.57 -13.12
N GLU A 296 10.21 -7.77 -14.07
CA GLU A 296 10.36 -6.94 -15.26
C GLU A 296 9.11 -6.91 -16.15
N THR A 297 8.22 -7.91 -16.02
CA THR A 297 6.96 -8.02 -16.79
C THR A 297 5.73 -7.50 -16.05
N PHE A 298 5.85 -7.21 -14.75
CA PHE A 298 4.71 -6.90 -13.87
C PHE A 298 4.04 -5.56 -14.17
N VAL A 299 4.80 -4.60 -14.70
CA VAL A 299 4.27 -3.30 -15.15
C VAL A 299 4.28 -3.34 -16.67
N THR A 300 3.09 -3.43 -17.27
CA THR A 300 2.97 -3.43 -18.72
C THR A 300 3.22 -2.02 -19.28
N PRO A 301 3.58 -1.88 -20.57
CA PRO A 301 3.70 -0.57 -21.21
C PRO A 301 2.41 0.26 -21.14
N ALA A 302 1.24 -0.38 -21.13
CA ALA A 302 -0.04 0.28 -20.99
C ALA A 302 -0.26 0.85 -19.58
N ASP A 303 0.21 0.14 -18.55
CA ASP A 303 0.06 0.55 -17.14
C ASP A 303 1.15 1.53 -16.68
N ALA A 304 2.27 1.60 -17.40
CA ALA A 304 3.45 2.38 -17.00
C ALA A 304 3.14 3.86 -16.69
N LEU A 305 2.37 4.52 -17.55
CA LEU A 305 2.04 5.95 -17.38
C LEU A 305 1.04 6.19 -16.22
N PRO A 306 -0.11 5.49 -16.15
CA PRO A 306 -1.00 5.59 -14.98
C PRO A 306 -0.30 5.31 -13.65
N LEU A 307 0.50 4.25 -13.57
CA LEU A 307 1.20 3.87 -12.34
C LEU A 307 2.29 4.88 -11.96
N ARG A 308 2.96 5.52 -12.92
CA ARG A 308 3.89 6.62 -12.66
C ARG A 308 3.16 7.80 -12.00
N HIS A 309 2.01 8.20 -12.54
CA HIS A 309 1.23 9.31 -11.98
C HIS A 309 0.75 9.00 -10.56
N GLU A 310 0.25 7.79 -10.33
CA GLU A 310 -0.13 7.32 -8.99
C GLU A 310 1.07 7.37 -8.01
N ALA A 311 2.22 6.84 -8.42
CA ALA A 311 3.41 6.78 -7.59
C ALA A 311 3.95 8.17 -7.20
N LEU A 312 3.96 9.12 -8.14
CA LEU A 312 4.38 10.50 -7.89
C LEU A 312 3.38 11.25 -7.00
N ALA A 313 2.07 11.00 -7.19
CA ALA A 313 1.02 11.60 -6.38
C ALA A 313 1.10 11.18 -4.90
N ALA A 314 1.73 10.03 -4.58
CA ALA A 314 1.86 9.53 -3.22
C ALA A 314 2.73 10.43 -2.30
N TRP A 315 3.67 11.21 -2.85
CA TRP A 315 4.57 12.06 -2.04
C TRP A 315 4.58 13.54 -2.47
N ARG A 316 4.21 13.86 -3.72
CA ARG A 316 4.21 15.24 -4.23
C ARG A 316 3.39 16.20 -3.35
N PRO A 317 2.14 15.91 -2.93
CA PRO A 317 1.37 16.83 -2.09
C PRO A 317 2.02 17.10 -0.74
N ALA A 318 2.70 16.12 -0.16
CA ALA A 318 3.40 16.30 1.12
C ALA A 318 4.60 17.23 0.96
N VAL A 319 5.37 17.10 -0.13
CA VAL A 319 6.50 17.98 -0.43
C VAL A 319 6.04 19.42 -0.68
N LEU A 320 4.99 19.61 -1.50
CA LEU A 320 4.46 20.94 -1.80
C LEU A 320 3.93 21.64 -0.53
N ARG A 321 3.14 20.92 0.28
CA ARG A 321 2.63 21.44 1.55
C ARG A 321 3.73 21.71 2.56
N GLY A 322 4.73 20.82 2.65
CA GLY A 322 5.88 20.99 3.54
C GLY A 322 6.67 22.25 3.19
N ALA A 323 6.98 22.47 1.91
CA ALA A 323 7.68 23.67 1.45
C ALA A 323 6.90 24.95 1.79
N LEU A 324 5.60 24.96 1.47
CA LEU A 324 4.71 26.09 1.74
C LEU A 324 4.57 26.38 3.25
N ALA A 325 4.39 25.34 4.07
CA ALA A 325 4.31 25.49 5.52
C ALA A 325 5.60 26.02 6.12
N ILE A 326 6.76 25.54 5.66
CA ILE A 326 8.07 26.04 6.10
C ILE A 326 8.19 27.52 5.77
N THR A 327 7.80 27.94 4.57
CA THR A 327 7.83 29.36 4.18
C THR A 327 6.99 30.21 5.14
N TRP A 328 5.73 29.85 5.38
CA TRP A 328 4.84 30.60 6.27
C TRP A 328 5.29 30.61 7.73
N ILE A 329 5.73 29.47 8.26
CA ILE A 329 6.23 29.39 9.65
C ILE A 329 7.50 30.22 9.79
N TRP A 330 8.39 30.15 8.80
CA TRP A 330 9.62 30.93 8.82
C TRP A 330 9.35 32.44 8.72
N THR A 331 8.44 32.90 7.86
CA THR A 331 8.07 34.34 7.78
C THR A 331 7.46 34.82 9.09
N ALA A 332 6.58 34.03 9.70
CA ALA A 332 6.01 34.32 11.01
C ALA A 332 7.09 34.52 12.08
N LEU A 333 7.99 33.56 12.23
CA LEU A 333 9.07 33.59 13.23
C LEU A 333 10.07 34.71 12.94
N CYS A 334 10.41 34.91 11.66
CA CYS A 334 11.34 35.96 11.25
C CYS A 334 10.80 37.34 11.61
N SER A 335 9.56 37.65 11.23
CA SER A 335 8.93 38.94 11.48
C SER A 335 8.61 39.20 12.95
N ALA A 336 8.31 38.16 13.73
CA ALA A 336 7.95 38.32 15.14
C ALA A 336 9.17 38.36 16.09
N LEU A 337 10.24 37.62 15.78
CA LEU A 337 11.32 37.33 16.75
C LEU A 337 12.72 37.65 16.27
N ILE A 338 13.00 37.59 14.96
CA ILE A 338 14.39 37.61 14.43
C ILE A 338 14.72 38.95 13.78
N TYR A 339 13.87 39.44 12.89
CA TYR A 339 14.11 40.66 12.15
C TYR A 339 13.92 41.88 13.05
N PRO A 340 14.81 42.90 12.99
CA PRO A 340 14.69 44.07 13.84
C PRO A 340 13.34 44.77 13.68
N GLN A 341 12.60 44.91 14.78
CA GLN A 341 11.26 45.49 14.78
C GLN A 341 11.25 46.89 14.14
N ALA A 342 12.26 47.70 14.40
CA ALA A 342 12.41 49.03 13.79
C ALA A 342 12.43 48.97 12.25
N GLY A 343 13.07 47.95 11.67
CA GLY A 343 13.08 47.73 10.22
C GLY A 343 11.71 47.34 9.68
N SER A 344 10.99 46.44 10.37
CA SER A 344 9.62 46.07 9.99
C SER A 344 8.67 47.26 10.04
N LEU A 345 8.77 48.09 11.09
CA LEU A 345 7.97 49.30 11.23
C LEU A 345 8.32 50.34 10.16
N ALA A 346 9.60 50.46 9.76
CA ALA A 346 10.00 51.32 8.65
C ALA A 346 9.38 50.89 7.32
N LEU A 347 9.28 49.58 7.05
CA LEU A 347 8.59 49.07 5.86
C LEU A 347 7.08 49.37 5.90
N LEU A 348 6.44 49.16 7.06
CA LEU A 348 5.01 49.46 7.23
C LEU A 348 4.70 50.97 7.09
N ALA A 349 5.64 51.84 7.45
CA ALA A 349 5.51 53.28 7.29
C ALA A 349 5.35 53.71 5.82
N HIS A 350 5.92 52.97 4.86
CA HIS A 350 5.75 53.23 3.43
C HIS A 350 4.31 52.98 2.96
N VAL A 351 3.52 52.20 3.73
CA VAL A 351 2.10 51.94 3.49
C VAL A 351 1.21 52.76 4.46
N HIS A 352 1.75 53.86 5.01
CA HIS A 352 1.06 54.77 5.94
C HIS A 352 0.61 54.15 7.27
N LEU A 353 1.22 53.04 7.69
CA LEU A 353 0.97 52.44 9.00
C LEU A 353 2.02 52.93 10.00
N HIS A 354 1.57 53.60 11.08
CA HIS A 354 2.44 54.18 12.09
C HIS A 354 2.02 53.81 13.52
N GLY A 355 2.95 53.97 14.47
CA GLY A 355 2.68 53.82 15.91
C GLY A 355 2.13 52.44 16.30
N GLY A 356 1.18 52.41 17.23
CA GLY A 356 0.58 51.17 17.73
C GLY A 356 -0.14 50.34 16.66
N VAL A 357 -0.68 50.98 15.62
CA VAL A 357 -1.35 50.27 14.51
C VAL A 357 -0.34 49.46 13.69
N ALA A 358 0.85 50.00 13.43
CA ALA A 358 1.91 49.27 12.73
C ALA A 358 2.41 48.07 13.55
N ILE A 359 2.52 48.22 14.87
CA ILE A 359 2.89 47.10 15.77
C ILE A 359 1.83 46.02 15.75
N ALA A 360 0.55 46.38 15.85
CA ALA A 360 -0.56 45.43 15.77
C ALA A 360 -0.60 44.71 14.42
N ALA A 361 -0.43 45.45 13.31
CA ALA A 361 -0.40 44.90 11.97
C ALA A 361 0.74 43.89 11.78
N LEU A 362 1.94 44.19 12.29
CA LEU A 362 3.09 43.29 12.25
C LEU A 362 2.79 41.95 12.93
N TYR A 363 2.35 41.99 14.19
CA TYR A 363 2.11 40.75 14.94
C TYR A 363 0.88 39.99 14.47
N LEU A 364 -0.16 40.69 13.97
CA LEU A 364 -1.31 40.04 13.36
C LEU A 364 -0.92 39.32 12.06
N ALA A 365 -0.09 39.94 11.21
CA ALA A 365 0.44 39.32 10.01
C ALA A 365 1.29 38.09 10.37
N SER A 366 2.21 38.20 11.35
CA SER A 366 2.99 37.05 11.83
C SER A 366 2.11 35.92 12.38
N ALA A 367 1.06 36.23 13.13
CA ALA A 367 0.13 35.23 13.65
C ALA A 367 -0.66 34.55 12.52
N LEU A 368 -1.08 35.31 11.50
CA LEU A 368 -1.77 34.79 10.33
C LEU A 368 -0.87 33.85 9.51
N ASP A 369 0.38 34.24 9.29
CA ASP A 369 1.41 33.41 8.64
C ASP A 369 1.58 32.09 9.39
N LEU A 370 1.76 32.13 10.71
CA LEU A 370 1.89 30.93 11.53
C LEU A 370 0.64 30.03 11.42
N ALA A 371 -0.55 30.64 11.46
CA ALA A 371 -1.82 29.93 11.32
C ALA A 371 -1.92 29.26 9.95
N PHE A 372 -1.54 29.93 8.86
CA PHE A 372 -1.50 29.33 7.52
C PHE A 372 -0.47 28.21 7.42
N GLY A 373 0.71 28.37 8.00
CA GLY A 373 1.73 27.33 8.03
C GLY A 373 1.26 26.07 8.74
N VAL A 374 0.67 26.20 9.93
CA VAL A 374 0.12 25.05 10.68
C VAL A 374 -1.10 24.45 9.98
N ALA A 375 -2.02 25.28 9.49
CA ALA A 375 -3.22 24.80 8.78
C ALA A 375 -2.85 24.02 7.49
N THR A 376 -1.80 24.44 6.79
CA THR A 376 -1.29 23.74 5.59
C THR A 376 -0.91 22.28 5.87
N LEU A 377 -0.42 21.99 7.09
CA LEU A 377 -0.03 20.65 7.52
C LEU A 377 -1.21 19.86 8.09
N VAL A 378 -2.04 20.49 8.93
CA VAL A 378 -3.05 19.81 9.75
C VAL A 378 -4.43 19.75 9.09
N ARG A 379 -4.82 20.79 8.36
CA ARG A 379 -6.14 20.92 7.72
C ARG A 379 -6.01 21.49 6.29
N PRO A 380 -5.40 20.75 5.36
CA PRO A 380 -5.33 21.17 3.96
C PRO A 380 -6.74 21.33 3.37
N GLY A 381 -6.88 22.24 2.40
CA GLY A 381 -8.14 22.38 1.68
C GLY A 381 -8.18 23.56 0.72
N ARG A 382 -9.09 23.46 -0.27
CA ARG A 382 -9.23 24.45 -1.36
C ARG A 382 -9.42 25.89 -0.88
N ARG A 383 -10.21 26.08 0.18
CA ARG A 383 -10.42 27.42 0.77
C ARG A 383 -9.14 27.99 1.36
N LEU A 384 -8.35 27.16 2.05
CA LEU A 384 -7.06 27.56 2.60
C LEU A 384 -6.10 27.99 1.49
N TRP A 385 -6.01 27.22 0.40
CA TRP A 385 -5.16 27.55 -0.75
C TRP A 385 -5.57 28.87 -1.40
N ALA A 386 -6.87 29.10 -1.58
CA ALA A 386 -7.42 30.35 -2.11
C ALA A 386 -7.15 31.55 -1.19
N MET A 387 -7.30 31.38 0.13
CA MET A 387 -7.01 32.43 1.11
C MET A 387 -5.53 32.82 1.11
N GLN A 388 -4.62 31.84 1.08
CA GLN A 388 -3.19 32.10 0.99
C GLN A 388 -2.83 32.80 -0.33
N GLY A 389 -3.40 32.35 -1.45
CA GLY A 389 -3.19 32.99 -2.75
C GLY A 389 -3.71 34.43 -2.79
N GLY A 390 -4.88 34.67 -2.21
CA GLY A 390 -5.47 36.00 -2.06
C GLY A 390 -4.62 36.92 -1.19
N LEU A 391 -4.11 36.44 -0.06
CA LEU A 391 -3.21 37.21 0.79
C LEU A 391 -1.92 37.58 0.03
N ILE A 392 -1.31 36.61 -0.66
CA ILE A 392 -0.10 36.82 -1.46
C ILE A 392 -0.31 37.86 -2.55
N ALA A 393 -1.41 37.76 -3.30
CA ALA A 393 -1.74 38.74 -4.32
C ALA A 393 -1.95 40.14 -3.71
N ALA A 394 -2.69 40.23 -2.59
CA ALA A 394 -3.00 41.49 -1.94
C ALA A 394 -1.75 42.21 -1.41
N TYR A 395 -0.89 41.53 -0.64
CA TYR A 395 0.32 42.19 -0.13
C TYR A 395 1.32 42.45 -1.26
N SER A 396 1.39 41.61 -2.29
CA SER A 396 2.30 41.84 -3.43
C SER A 396 1.91 43.11 -4.19
N LEU A 397 0.61 43.35 -4.38
CA LEU A 397 0.11 44.58 -4.98
C LEU A 397 0.40 45.80 -4.09
N ALA A 398 0.18 45.68 -2.78
CA ALA A 398 0.45 46.76 -1.83
C ALA A 398 1.94 47.16 -1.85
N ILE A 399 2.86 46.18 -1.81
CA ILE A 399 4.30 46.43 -1.90
C ILE A 399 4.67 47.02 -3.27
N ALA A 400 4.12 46.51 -4.36
CA ALA A 400 4.40 47.02 -5.71
C ALA A 400 4.04 48.51 -5.87
N ILE A 401 2.96 48.96 -5.21
CA ILE A 401 2.50 50.34 -5.23
C ILE A 401 3.31 51.22 -4.27
N ALA A 402 3.49 50.77 -3.02
CA ALA A 402 4.11 51.56 -1.96
C ALA A 402 5.64 51.60 -2.03
N MET A 403 6.25 50.54 -2.57
CA MET A 403 7.70 50.33 -2.62
C MET A 403 8.08 49.70 -3.98
N PRO A 404 7.92 50.46 -5.10
CA PRO A 404 8.11 49.95 -6.46
C PRO A 404 9.53 49.44 -6.74
N GLU A 405 10.53 49.85 -5.94
CA GLU A 405 11.89 49.32 -6.00
C GLU A 405 11.94 47.80 -5.82
N PHE A 406 10.99 47.19 -5.11
CA PHE A 406 10.92 45.73 -4.94
C PHE A 406 10.46 44.97 -6.18
N LEU A 407 9.93 45.66 -7.20
CA LEU A 407 9.62 45.06 -8.51
C LEU A 407 10.90 44.69 -9.29
N TRP A 408 11.95 45.49 -9.14
CA TRP A 408 13.21 45.34 -9.89
C TRP A 408 14.39 44.99 -8.98
N HIS A 409 14.13 44.73 -7.71
CA HIS A 409 15.16 44.44 -6.72
C HIS A 409 15.95 43.17 -7.10
N PRO A 410 17.29 43.17 -7.00
CA PRO A 410 18.13 42.07 -7.50
C PRO A 410 17.86 40.73 -6.81
N PHE A 411 17.38 40.74 -5.57
CA PHE A 411 16.99 39.52 -4.84
C PHE A 411 15.54 39.06 -5.10
N GLY A 412 14.79 39.80 -5.92
CA GLY A 412 13.45 39.47 -6.41
C GLY A 412 12.42 39.04 -5.36
N PRO A 413 12.21 39.76 -4.25
CA PRO A 413 11.31 39.33 -3.18
C PRO A 413 9.86 39.18 -3.66
N LEU A 414 9.35 40.10 -4.50
CA LEU A 414 8.02 39.97 -5.11
C LEU A 414 7.96 38.89 -6.19
N LEU A 415 9.01 38.77 -7.00
CA LEU A 415 9.09 37.77 -8.07
C LEU A 415 8.98 36.33 -7.51
N LYS A 416 9.54 36.09 -6.31
CA LYS A 416 9.47 34.80 -5.62
C LYS A 416 8.06 34.39 -5.17
N ASN A 417 7.08 35.30 -5.19
CA ASN A 417 5.68 34.97 -4.94
C ASN A 417 5.03 34.24 -6.12
N LEU A 418 5.50 34.43 -7.36
CA LEU A 418 4.94 33.75 -8.54
C LEU A 418 5.05 32.22 -8.45
N PRO A 419 6.22 31.63 -8.10
CA PRO A 419 6.31 30.20 -7.81
C PRO A 419 5.39 29.71 -6.70
N ILE A 420 5.18 30.52 -5.65
CA ILE A 420 4.29 30.16 -4.53
C ILE A 420 2.83 30.14 -5.00
N LEU A 421 2.41 31.11 -5.80
CA LEU A 421 1.08 31.13 -6.42
C LEU A 421 0.86 29.95 -7.37
N ALA A 422 1.87 29.57 -8.15
CA ALA A 422 1.82 28.37 -8.99
C ALA A 422 1.69 27.08 -8.15
N LEU A 423 2.42 26.97 -7.04
CA LEU A 423 2.31 25.86 -6.09
C LEU A 423 0.90 25.78 -5.49
N LEU A 424 0.35 26.91 -5.07
CA LEU A 424 -1.02 27.00 -4.54
C LEU A 424 -2.07 26.61 -5.60
N PHE A 425 -1.87 27.00 -6.86
CA PHE A 425 -2.74 26.58 -7.96
C PHE A 425 -2.71 25.06 -8.16
N ILE A 426 -1.53 24.45 -8.13
CA ILE A 426 -1.38 22.98 -8.20
C ILE A 426 -2.11 22.32 -7.02
N LEU A 427 -1.86 22.74 -5.79
CA LEU A 427 -2.54 22.21 -4.60
C LEU A 427 -4.06 22.37 -4.70
N PHE A 428 -4.55 23.52 -5.19
CA PHE A 428 -5.97 23.75 -5.40
C PHE A 428 -6.59 22.82 -6.44
N SER A 429 -5.85 22.48 -7.50
CA SER A 429 -6.29 21.58 -8.56
C SER A 429 -6.28 20.10 -8.16
N GLU A 430 -5.33 19.69 -7.31
CA GLU A 430 -5.16 18.30 -6.86
C GLU A 430 -6.05 17.92 -5.67
N GLU A 431 -6.63 18.89 -4.96
CA GLU A 431 -7.52 18.63 -3.83
C GLU A 431 -8.87 18.04 -4.30
N ALA A 432 -9.07 16.76 -3.99
CA ALA A 432 -10.33 16.06 -4.22
C ALA A 432 -11.45 16.68 -3.36
N GLN A 433 -12.69 16.63 -3.87
CA GLN A 433 -13.85 16.94 -3.03
C GLN A 433 -13.94 15.90 -1.90
N PRO A 434 -14.26 16.32 -0.67
CA PRO A 434 -14.31 15.44 0.49
C PRO A 434 -15.36 14.33 0.35
#